data_AF-A0A4Y2RMY1-F1
#
_entry.id   AF-A0A4Y2RMY1-F1
#
_cell.length_a   1.000
_cell.length_b   1.000
_cell.length_c   1.000
_cell.angle_alpha   90.00
_cell.angle_beta   90.00
_cell.angle_gamma   90.00
#
_symmetry.space_group_name_H-M   'P 1'
#
loop_
_entity.id
_entity.type
_entity.pdbx_description
1 polymer ?
#
loop_
_entity_poly.entity_id
_entity_poly.type
_entity_poly.pdbx_seq_one_letter_code
_entity_poly.pdbx_strand_id
1 'polypeptide(L)'
;REIKNHEETLDENNVRDYIDGYLLEIQKNKDKAFCKPVLEDMAGLFVGGGSETVRVTIEWLLLTLAAYDDVHGGRHHGNHEMEMCGSD
;
A
#
# COMPACT_ATOMS: atom_id res chain seq x y z
N ARG A 1 -0.22 20.74 -5.97
CA ARG A 1 -0.92 20.80 -7.28
C ARG A 1 -2.21 20.01 -7.22
N GLU A 2 -2.18 18.75 -6.75
CA GLU A 2 -3.38 17.90 -6.64
C GLU A 2 -4.50 18.54 -5.81
N ILE A 3 -4.23 19.03 -4.59
CA ILE A 3 -5.26 19.67 -3.76
C ILE A 3 -5.98 20.81 -4.49
N LYS A 4 -5.24 21.62 -5.26
CA LYS A 4 -5.82 22.71 -6.06
C LYS A 4 -6.72 22.17 -7.19
N ASN A 5 -6.29 21.13 -7.89
CA ASN A 5 -7.12 20.49 -8.91
C ASN A 5 -8.42 19.94 -8.28
N HIS A 6 -8.31 19.33 -7.10
CA HIS A 6 -9.46 18.82 -6.38
C HIS A 6 -10.45 19.93 -6.01
N GLU A 7 -9.96 21.07 -5.51
CA GLU A 7 -10.80 22.26 -5.25
C GLU A 7 -11.54 22.76 -6.50
N GLU A 8 -10.86 22.80 -7.66
CA GLU A 8 -11.44 23.28 -8.92
C GLU A 8 -12.49 22.35 -9.52
N THR A 9 -12.46 21.07 -9.15
CA THR A 9 -13.29 20.00 -9.77
C THR A 9 -14.14 19.26 -8.75
N LEU A 10 -14.28 19.81 -7.54
CA LEU A 10 -15.00 19.18 -6.43
C LEU A 10 -16.49 19.05 -6.76
N ASP A 11 -17.01 17.83 -6.64
CA ASP A 11 -18.43 17.52 -6.79
C ASP A 11 -18.90 16.75 -5.56
N GLU A 12 -19.87 17.31 -4.82
CA GLU A 12 -20.41 16.69 -3.61
C GLU A 12 -21.08 15.33 -3.89
N ASN A 13 -21.54 15.11 -5.13
CA ASN A 13 -22.18 13.87 -5.54
C ASN A 13 -21.18 12.81 -6.00
N ASN A 14 -19.90 13.17 -6.14
CA ASN A 14 -18.85 12.29 -6.63
C ASN A 14 -17.52 12.54 -5.89
N VAL A 15 -17.40 11.92 -4.71
CA VAL A 15 -16.18 11.96 -3.91
C VAL A 15 -15.14 11.00 -4.51
N ARG A 16 -14.08 11.54 -5.13
CA ARG A 16 -13.08 10.72 -5.83
C ARG A 16 -12.13 10.00 -4.88
N ASP A 17 -11.66 10.70 -3.85
CA ASP A 17 -10.68 10.18 -2.91
C ASP A 17 -10.66 10.97 -1.58
N TYR A 18 -9.63 10.69 -0.77
CA TYR A 18 -9.38 11.34 0.51
C TYR A 18 -9.39 12.87 0.44
N ILE A 19 -8.84 13.48 -0.62
CA ILE A 19 -8.73 14.93 -0.74
C ILE A 19 -10.12 15.55 -0.90
N ASP A 20 -10.97 14.99 -1.78
CA ASP A 20 -12.36 15.46 -1.93
C ASP A 20 -13.15 15.31 -0.64
N GLY A 21 -13.04 14.15 0.02
CA GLY A 21 -13.74 13.90 1.27
C GLY A 21 -13.37 14.91 2.35
N TYR A 22 -12.07 15.22 2.48
CA TYR A 22 -11.58 16.21 3.43
C TYR A 22 -12.04 17.63 3.07
N LEU A 23 -12.02 18.02 1.80
CA LEU A 23 -12.49 19.33 1.35
C LEU A 23 -13.99 19.52 1.64
N LEU A 24 -14.81 18.48 1.42
CA LEU A 24 -16.23 18.51 1.77
C LEU A 24 -16.44 18.63 3.27
N GLU A 25 -15.60 17.98 4.07
CA GLU A 25 -15.67 18.06 5.53
C GLU A 25 -15.36 19.48 6.04
N ILE A 26 -14.35 20.14 5.48
CA ILE A 26 -14.06 21.57 5.77
C ILE A 26 -15.26 22.46 5.42
N GLN A 27 -15.99 22.16 4.34
CA GLN A 27 -17.17 22.94 3.94
C GLN A 27 -18.37 22.70 4.86
N LYS A 28 -18.60 21.46 5.28
CA LYS A 28 -19.72 21.07 6.14
C LYS A 28 -19.52 21.51 7.59
N ASN A 29 -18.29 21.36 8.10
CA ASN A 29 -17.95 21.60 9.49
C ASN A 29 -16.97 22.78 9.59
N LYS A 30 -17.39 23.84 10.30
CA LYS A 30 -16.51 24.99 10.64
C LYS A 30 -15.57 24.67 11.80
N ASP A 31 -15.13 23.42 11.93
CA ASP A 31 -14.16 23.03 12.93
C ASP A 31 -12.79 23.58 12.53
N LYS A 32 -12.15 24.29 13.45
CA LYS A 32 -10.80 24.84 13.23
C LYS A 32 -9.75 23.75 13.08
N ALA A 33 -10.02 22.53 13.56
CA ALA A 33 -9.13 21.39 13.40
C ALA A 33 -9.08 20.88 11.95
N PHE A 34 -10.18 21.02 11.20
CA PHE A 34 -10.25 20.61 9.79
C PHE A 34 -10.01 21.83 8.90
N CYS A 35 -8.75 22.02 8.51
CA CYS A 35 -8.37 23.14 7.66
C CYS A 35 -7.34 22.72 6.60
N LYS A 36 -7.25 23.54 5.55
CA LYS A 36 -6.43 23.24 4.37
C LYS A 36 -4.94 22.99 4.67
N PRO A 37 -4.27 23.74 5.58
CA PRO A 37 -2.89 23.43 5.93
C PRO A 37 -2.70 22.01 6.50
N VAL A 38 -3.65 21.54 7.31
CA VAL A 38 -3.63 20.18 7.85
C VAL A 38 -3.80 19.14 6.73
N LEU A 39 -4.67 19.40 5.75
CA LEU A 39 -4.81 18.55 4.58
C LEU A 39 -3.50 18.45 3.77
N GLU A 40 -2.83 19.58 3.54
CA GLU A 40 -1.55 19.63 2.83
C GLU A 40 -0.48 18.81 3.57
N ASP A 41 -0.37 18.98 4.88
CA ASP A 41 0.57 18.23 5.72
C ASP A 41 0.28 16.73 5.71
N MET A 42 -0.99 16.34 5.87
CA MET A 42 -1.39 14.92 5.90
C MET A 42 -1.23 14.23 4.56
N ALA A 43 -1.56 14.91 3.45
CA ALA A 43 -1.33 14.39 2.10
C ALA A 43 0.18 14.17 1.86
N GLY A 44 1.03 15.10 2.30
CA GLY A 44 2.48 14.95 2.26
C GLY A 44 2.97 13.77 3.12
N LEU A 45 2.43 13.61 4.32
CA LEU A 45 2.81 12.54 5.25
C LEU A 45 2.43 11.15 4.73
N PHE A 46 1.26 11.00 4.11
CA PHE A 46 0.87 9.72 3.49
C PHE A 46 1.85 9.28 2.41
N VAL A 47 2.28 10.22 1.57
CA VAL A 47 3.25 9.93 0.51
C VAL A 47 4.64 9.72 1.09
N GLY A 48 5.14 10.64 1.91
CA GLY A 48 6.51 10.59 2.42
C GLY A 48 6.77 9.52 3.48
N GLY A 49 5.86 9.39 4.45
CA GLY A 49 5.99 8.42 5.55
C GLY A 49 5.30 7.09 5.25
N GLY A 50 4.08 7.13 4.73
CA GLY A 50 3.28 5.93 4.48
C GLY A 50 3.88 5.03 3.40
N SER A 51 4.31 5.60 2.26
CA SER A 51 4.82 4.80 1.15
C SER A 51 6.12 4.05 1.48
N GLU A 52 7.00 4.66 2.28
CA GLU A 52 8.27 4.09 2.71
C GLU A 52 8.05 2.81 3.53
N THR A 53 7.16 2.88 4.51
CA THR A 53 6.87 1.74 5.40
C THR A 53 6.24 0.57 4.63
N VAL A 54 5.32 0.85 3.70
CA VAL A 54 4.73 -0.16 2.82
C VAL A 54 5.79 -0.77 1.91
N ARG A 55 6.68 0.04 1.31
CA ARG A 55 7.74 -0.44 0.42
C ARG A 55 8.68 -1.40 1.14
N VAL A 56 9.22 -0.97 2.28
CA VAL A 56 10.14 -1.79 3.08
C VAL A 56 9.47 -3.09 3.52
N THR A 57 8.20 -3.04 3.91
CA THR A 57 7.43 -4.25 4.27
C THR A 57 7.33 -5.24 3.10
N ILE A 58 6.98 -4.76 1.91
CA ILE A 58 6.88 -5.60 0.70
C ILE A 58 8.26 -6.16 0.33
N GLU A 59 9.32 -5.37 0.45
CA GLU A 59 10.69 -5.81 0.19
C GLU A 59 11.10 -6.97 1.11
N TRP A 60 10.89 -6.84 2.43
CA TRP A 60 11.14 -7.93 3.37
C TRP A 60 10.27 -9.16 3.11
N LEU A 61 9.00 -8.96 2.74
CA LEU A 61 8.10 -10.06 2.37
C LEU A 61 8.65 -10.83 1.18
N LEU A 62 9.04 -10.13 0.10
CA LEU A 62 9.59 -10.76 -1.09
C LEU A 62 10.91 -11.48 -0.83
N LEU A 63 11.82 -10.86 -0.05
CA LEU A 63 13.07 -11.50 0.37
C LEU A 63 12.82 -12.77 1.19
N THR A 64 11.83 -12.74 2.08
CA THR A 64 11.43 -13.90 2.88
C THR A 64 10.86 -14.99 1.98
N LEU A 65 9.96 -14.66 1.04
CA LEU A 65 9.39 -15.63 0.11
C LEU A 65 10.47 -16.27 -0.77
N ALA A 66 11.43 -15.49 -1.27
CA ALA A 66 12.55 -16.00 -2.06
C ALA A 66 13.53 -16.86 -1.23
N ALA A 67 13.75 -16.51 0.04
CA ALA A 67 14.63 -17.26 0.93
C ALA A 67 14.01 -18.59 1.42
N TYR A 68 12.68 -18.70 1.45
CA TYR A 68 11.93 -19.86 1.93
C TYR A 68 11.14 -20.56 0.80
N ASP A 69 11.67 -20.56 -0.42
CA ASP A 69 11.04 -21.20 -1.59
C ASP A 69 10.76 -22.71 -1.35
N ASP A 70 11.54 -23.35 -0.45
CA ASP A 70 11.37 -24.75 -0.03
C ASP A 70 10.07 -25.04 0.75
N VAL A 71 9.43 -24.04 1.36
CA VAL A 71 8.16 -24.24 2.10
C VAL A 71 6.98 -24.44 1.12
N HIS A 72 7.13 -24.03 -0.14
CA HIS A 72 6.11 -24.19 -1.18
C HIS A 72 6.58 -25.09 -2.34
N GLY A 73 7.89 -25.28 -2.55
CA GLY A 73 8.48 -26.19 -3.54
C GLY A 73 8.61 -27.65 -3.07
N GLY A 74 8.57 -27.93 -1.77
CA GLY A 74 8.67 -29.27 -1.19
C GLY A 74 7.48 -30.22 -1.41
N ARG A 75 6.57 -29.91 -2.35
CA ARG A 75 5.50 -30.83 -2.79
C ARG A 75 5.28 -30.89 -4.31
N HIS A 76 6.14 -30.24 -5.12
CA HIS A 76 5.97 -30.28 -6.58
C HIS A 76 7.21 -30.70 -7.37
N HIS A 77 8.21 -31.30 -6.71
CA HIS A 77 9.14 -32.23 -7.34
C HIS A 77 8.93 -33.60 -6.69
N GLY A 78 8.18 -34.48 -7.37
CA GLY A 78 8.14 -35.90 -7.03
C GLY A 78 9.58 -36.43 -6.96
N ASN A 79 9.93 -37.29 -6.02
CA ASN A 79 9.61 -38.73 -6.10
C ASN A 79 9.82 -39.32 -7.51
N HIS A 80 10.83 -38.84 -8.25
CA HIS A 80 11.25 -39.45 -9.50
C HIS A 80 12.78 -39.52 -9.65
N GLU A 81 13.50 -39.83 -8.57
CA GLU A 81 14.76 -40.59 -8.69
C GLU A 81 14.66 -41.83 -7.81
N MET A 82 14.12 -42.85 -8.49
CA MET A 82 14.12 -44.26 -8.17
C MET A 82 15.56 -44.76 -8.01
N GLU A 83 15.74 -45.64 -7.03
CA GLU A 83 16.80 -46.65 -6.89
C GLU A 83 17.92 -46.62 -7.94
N MET A 84 19.15 -46.34 -7.52
CA MET A 84 20.30 -47.06 -8.08
C MET A 84 21.32 -47.44 -7.00
N CYS A 85 21.40 -48.75 -6.80
CA CYS A 85 22.49 -49.54 -6.22
C CYS A 85 22.95 -49.24 -4.79
N GLY A 86 22.28 -49.90 -3.84
CA GLY A 86 23.01 -50.73 -2.89
C GLY A 86 23.01 -52.18 -3.39
N SER A 87 24.16 -52.69 -3.81
CA SER A 87 24.51 -54.12 -3.82
C SER A 87 26.03 -54.23 -3.99
N ASP A 88 26.63 -54.86 -2.98
CA ASP A 88 28.03 -55.32 -2.79
C ASP A 88 29.15 -54.28 -2.62
#